data_AF-A0A099PB08-F1
#
_entry.id   AF-A0A099PB08-F1
#
_cell.length_a   1.000
_cell.length_b   1.000
_cell.length_c   1.000
_cell.angle_alpha   90.00
_cell.angle_beta   90.00
_cell.angle_gamma   90.00
#
_symmetry.space_group_name_H-M   'P 1'
#
loop_
_entity.id
_entity.type
_entity.pdbx_description
1 polymer ?
#
loop_
_entity_poly.entity_id
_entity_poly.type
_entity_poly.pdbx_seq_one_letter_code
_entity_poly.pdbx_strand_id
1 'polypeptide(L)'
;MLRQPFMAALCTTTMNDVKFKFDTPEHGWMDISVGDGEREESLVISDVPCNSVYKLAYILLALQSGSKSEEVEFSLEPDYALWKFRANDNELEIHVFPSSSRNNPIVFKGQRTKVIHRLYKALRDLETLSCWKEPDATSIIWSWEFPYQELNQFRARAKSA
;
A
#
# COMPACT_ATOMS: atom_id res chain seq x y z
N MET A 1 -50.87 -22.73 -13.04
CA MET A 1 -49.40 -22.82 -12.85
C MET A 1 -48.86 -21.40 -12.64
N LEU A 2 -48.59 -21.03 -11.39
CA LEU A 2 -48.03 -19.73 -11.02
C LEU A 2 -46.51 -19.88 -10.87
N ARG A 3 -45.74 -19.15 -11.67
CA ARG A 3 -44.27 -19.09 -11.58
C ARG A 3 -43.88 -18.18 -10.42
N GLN A 4 -43.15 -18.71 -9.44
CA GLN A 4 -42.53 -17.90 -8.39
C GLN A 4 -41.31 -17.15 -8.97
N PRO A 5 -41.10 -15.88 -8.59
CA PRO A 5 -39.89 -15.15 -8.97
C PRO A 5 -38.71 -15.58 -8.09
N PHE A 6 -37.62 -15.97 -8.74
CA PHE A 6 -36.30 -16.13 -8.11
C PHE A 6 -35.81 -14.74 -7.66
N MET A 7 -35.90 -14.44 -6.37
CA MET A 7 -35.17 -13.32 -5.78
C MET A 7 -33.71 -13.76 -5.61
N ALA A 8 -32.85 -13.29 -6.50
CA ALA A 8 -31.41 -13.36 -6.30
C ALA A 8 -31.07 -12.56 -5.04
N ALA A 9 -30.59 -13.24 -4.00
CA ALA A 9 -30.03 -12.59 -2.84
C ALA A 9 -28.79 -11.80 -3.30
N LEU A 10 -28.94 -10.48 -3.38
CA LEU A 10 -27.81 -9.57 -3.46
C LEU A 10 -27.07 -9.71 -2.13
N CYS A 11 -26.09 -10.61 -2.10
CA CYS A 11 -25.10 -10.63 -1.04
C CYS A 11 -24.33 -9.32 -1.19
N THR A 12 -24.75 -8.29 -0.46
CA THR A 12 -24.01 -7.05 -0.31
C THR A 12 -22.77 -7.40 0.48
N THR A 13 -21.72 -7.86 -0.20
CA THR A 13 -20.38 -7.95 0.37
C THR A 13 -20.05 -6.54 0.84
N THR A 14 -20.11 -6.30 2.15
CA THR A 14 -19.57 -5.09 2.74
C THR A 14 -18.15 -4.96 2.22
N MET A 15 -17.89 -3.91 1.43
CA MET A 15 -16.55 -3.65 0.92
C MET A 15 -15.65 -3.45 2.12
N ASN A 16 -14.84 -4.47 2.41
CA ASN A 16 -13.94 -4.48 3.53
C ASN A 16 -12.90 -3.36 3.38
N ASP A 17 -12.64 -2.70 4.49
CA ASP A 17 -11.89 -1.46 4.50
C ASP A 17 -10.40 -1.75 4.51
N VAL A 18 -9.77 -1.73 3.32
CA VAL A 18 -8.32 -1.91 3.19
C VAL A 18 -7.57 -0.85 4.01
N LYS A 19 -6.63 -1.28 4.83
CA LYS A 19 -5.76 -0.47 5.69
C LYS A 19 -4.31 -0.82 5.42
N PHE A 20 -3.44 0.16 5.62
CA PHE A 20 -1.99 0.02 5.54
C PHE A 20 -1.37 0.49 6.84
N LYS A 21 -0.32 -0.19 7.28
CA LYS A 21 0.48 0.18 8.44
C LYS A 21 1.96 0.11 8.07
N PHE A 22 2.72 1.09 8.52
CA PHE A 22 4.17 1.10 8.47
C PHE A 22 4.64 1.42 9.89
N ASP A 23 5.44 0.54 10.47
CA ASP A 23 5.97 0.74 11.82
C ASP A 23 7.26 1.57 11.79
N THR A 24 7.86 1.78 12.97
CA THR A 24 9.11 2.54 13.06
C THR A 24 10.26 1.70 12.53
N PRO A 25 11.08 2.24 11.59
CA PRO A 25 12.24 1.51 11.14
C PRO A 25 13.24 1.26 12.26
N GLU A 26 13.89 0.10 12.27
CA GLU A 26 14.98 -0.25 13.18
C GLU A 26 16.09 -0.94 12.39
N HIS A 27 17.31 -0.40 12.45
CA HIS A 27 18.49 -0.98 11.77
C HIS A 27 18.32 -1.30 10.27
N GLY A 28 17.63 -0.45 9.50
CA GLY A 28 17.36 -0.67 8.08
C GLY A 28 16.11 -1.52 7.79
N TRP A 29 15.43 -2.01 8.83
CA TRP A 29 14.25 -2.86 8.69
C TRP A 29 12.98 -2.12 9.11
N MET A 30 11.84 -2.47 8.52
CA MET A 30 10.54 -1.90 8.88
C MET A 30 9.43 -2.96 8.73
N ASP A 31 8.60 -3.12 9.75
CA ASP A 31 7.36 -3.90 9.62
C ASP A 31 6.33 -3.09 8.82
N ILE A 32 5.72 -3.75 7.83
CA ILE A 32 4.60 -3.20 7.07
C ILE A 32 3.45 -4.20 7.08
N SER A 33 2.22 -3.71 7.07
CA SER A 33 1.05 -4.59 6.90
C SER A 33 -0.02 -3.98 6.01
N VAL A 34 -0.77 -4.86 5.36
CA VAL A 34 -2.00 -4.53 4.62
C VAL A 34 -3.09 -5.51 5.03
N GLY A 35 -4.27 -4.99 5.32
CA GLY A 35 -5.39 -5.81 5.77
C GLY A 35 -6.74 -5.20 5.45
N ASP A 36 -7.78 -6.03 5.46
CA ASP A 36 -9.17 -5.61 5.17
C ASP A 36 -10.11 -5.80 6.38
N GLY A 37 -9.57 -6.20 7.53
CA GLY A 37 -10.31 -6.47 8.77
C GLY A 37 -10.70 -7.94 8.95
N GLU A 38 -10.71 -8.73 7.88
CA GLU A 38 -10.83 -10.19 7.95
C GLU A 38 -9.47 -10.87 7.81
N ARG A 39 -8.63 -10.30 6.95
CA ARG A 39 -7.29 -10.80 6.63
C ARG A 39 -6.29 -9.67 6.80
N GLU A 40 -5.07 -10.04 7.16
CA GLU A 40 -3.93 -9.16 7.23
C GLU A 40 -2.71 -9.93 6.74
N GLU A 41 -1.88 -9.25 5.94
CA GLU A 41 -0.58 -9.74 5.51
C GLU A 41 0.48 -8.74 6.00
N SER A 42 1.48 -9.26 6.72
CA SER A 42 2.57 -8.48 7.28
C SER A 42 3.91 -8.92 6.71
N LEU A 43 4.78 -7.97 6.43
CA LEU A 43 6.12 -8.19 5.90
C LEU A 43 7.12 -7.38 6.71
N VAL A 44 8.30 -7.96 6.96
CA VAL A 44 9.46 -7.23 7.47
C VAL A 44 10.34 -6.88 6.28
N ILE A 45 10.42 -5.60 5.94
CA ILE A 45 11.13 -5.14 4.74
C ILE A 45 12.46 -4.49 5.10
N SER A 46 13.48 -4.73 4.28
CA SER A 46 14.76 -4.02 4.31
C SER A 46 14.69 -2.80 3.40
N ASP A 47 15.36 -1.71 3.81
CA ASP A 47 15.60 -0.54 2.98
C ASP A 47 16.61 -0.81 1.86
N VAL A 48 17.47 -1.82 1.99
CA VAL A 48 18.47 -2.16 0.97
C VAL A 48 18.06 -3.46 0.26
N PRO A 49 18.19 -3.54 -1.08
CA PRO A 49 18.61 -2.50 -2.02
C PRO A 49 17.48 -1.57 -2.51
N CYS A 50 16.26 -1.73 -2.00
CA CYS A 50 15.07 -1.13 -2.60
C CYS A 50 14.59 0.13 -1.86
N ASN A 51 14.45 1.25 -2.58
CA ASN A 51 13.73 2.42 -2.07
C ASN A 51 12.19 2.26 -2.23
N SER A 52 11.62 1.28 -1.52
CA SER A 52 10.22 0.89 -1.68
C SER A 52 9.25 1.98 -1.21
N VAL A 53 9.62 2.78 -0.21
CA VAL A 53 8.81 3.91 0.29
C VAL A 53 8.67 4.99 -0.79
N TYR A 54 9.77 5.37 -1.45
CA TYR A 54 9.72 6.28 -2.60
C TYR A 54 8.85 5.72 -3.73
N LYS A 55 9.04 4.43 -4.07
CA LYS A 55 8.26 3.78 -5.12
C LYS A 55 6.75 3.79 -4.81
N LEU A 56 6.35 3.55 -3.57
CA LEU A 56 4.95 3.68 -3.15
C LEU A 56 4.40 5.09 -3.34
N ALA A 57 5.17 6.13 -2.98
CA ALA A 57 4.75 7.52 -3.20
C ALA A 57 4.58 7.85 -4.70
N TYR A 58 5.46 7.32 -5.55
CA TYR A 58 5.32 7.42 -7.00
C TYR A 58 4.05 6.69 -7.51
N ILE A 59 3.79 5.49 -7.02
CA ILE A 59 2.58 4.72 -7.38
C ILE A 59 1.31 5.49 -7.03
N LEU A 60 1.27 6.19 -5.90
CA LEU A 60 0.14 7.06 -5.55
C LEU A 60 -0.11 8.12 -6.62
N LEU A 61 0.94 8.79 -7.11
CA LEU A 61 0.83 9.78 -8.18
C LEU A 61 0.35 9.15 -9.48
N ALA A 62 0.89 7.99 -9.86
CA ALA A 62 0.51 7.28 -11.07
C ALA A 62 -0.96 6.83 -11.02
N LEU A 63 -1.40 6.23 -9.91
CA LEU A 63 -2.78 5.83 -9.69
C LEU A 63 -3.73 7.03 -9.66
N GLN A 64 -3.32 8.18 -9.10
CA GLN A 64 -4.10 9.40 -9.15
C GLN A 64 -4.24 9.96 -10.58
N SER A 65 -3.19 9.83 -11.40
CA SER A 65 -3.18 10.19 -12.82
C SER A 65 -3.95 9.22 -13.73
N GLY A 66 -4.56 8.17 -13.17
CA GLY A 66 -5.36 7.23 -13.95
C GLY A 66 -4.64 5.95 -14.36
N SER A 67 -3.40 5.71 -13.90
CA SER A 67 -2.71 4.43 -14.13
C SER A 67 -3.59 3.26 -13.69
N LYS A 68 -3.52 2.18 -14.47
CA LYS A 68 -4.34 0.97 -14.32
C LYS A 68 -3.57 -0.16 -13.65
N SER A 69 -2.23 -0.15 -13.74
CA SER A 69 -1.39 -1.19 -13.16
C SER A 69 -0.06 -0.58 -12.73
N GLU A 70 0.31 -0.83 -11.48
CA GLU A 70 1.59 -0.43 -10.91
C GLU A 70 2.12 -1.53 -10.00
N GLU A 71 3.42 -1.54 -9.72
CA GLU A 71 4.02 -2.52 -8.82
C GLU A 71 5.19 -1.95 -8.04
N VAL A 72 5.40 -2.51 -6.84
CA VAL A 72 6.53 -2.22 -5.95
C VAL A 72 7.09 -3.52 -5.42
N GLU A 73 8.42 -3.61 -5.46
CA GLU A 73 9.17 -4.68 -4.84
C GLU A 73 9.62 -4.24 -3.43
N PHE A 74 9.56 -5.17 -2.50
CA PHE A 74 10.10 -5.04 -1.15
C PHE A 74 11.22 -6.04 -0.97
N SER A 75 12.39 -5.56 -0.54
CA SER A 75 13.49 -6.43 -0.11
C SER A 75 13.13 -7.06 1.22
N LEU A 76 13.32 -8.37 1.36
CA LEU A 76 13.15 -9.13 2.61
C LEU A 76 14.48 -9.75 3.09
N GLU A 77 15.56 -9.55 2.32
CA GLU A 77 16.89 -10.17 2.37
C GLU A 77 16.98 -11.64 2.85
N PRO A 78 17.37 -12.60 1.97
CA PRO A 78 17.79 -12.44 0.58
C PRO A 78 16.62 -12.41 -0.42
N ASP A 79 15.39 -12.51 0.08
CA ASP A 79 14.18 -12.66 -0.73
C ASP A 79 13.52 -11.30 -1.06
N TYR A 80 12.46 -11.38 -1.86
CA TYR A 80 11.63 -10.24 -2.22
C TYR A 80 10.15 -10.58 -2.10
N ALA A 81 9.36 -9.59 -1.73
CA ALA A 81 7.91 -9.58 -1.93
C ALA A 81 7.54 -8.57 -3.03
N LEU A 82 6.47 -8.86 -3.75
CA LEU A 82 5.96 -8.00 -4.82
C LEU A 82 4.52 -7.61 -4.50
N TRP A 83 4.22 -6.31 -4.52
CA TRP A 83 2.84 -5.83 -4.48
C TRP A 83 2.47 -5.28 -5.85
N LYS A 84 1.35 -5.77 -6.40
CA LYS A 84 0.77 -5.24 -7.65
C LYS A 84 -0.54 -4.54 -7.36
N PHE A 85 -0.65 -3.30 -7.83
CA PHE A 85 -1.84 -2.48 -7.76
C PHE A 85 -2.57 -2.56 -9.09
N ARG A 86 -3.85 -2.95 -9.08
CA ARG A 86 -4.70 -3.02 -10.29
C ARG A 86 -5.95 -2.18 -10.11
N ALA A 87 -6.10 -1.14 -10.91
CA ALA A 87 -7.22 -0.23 -10.83
C ALA A 87 -8.25 -0.51 -11.94
N ASN A 88 -9.49 -0.77 -11.54
CA ASN A 88 -10.65 -0.90 -12.43
C ASN A 88 -11.68 0.14 -12.03
N ASP A 89 -12.11 1.01 -12.95
CA ASP A 89 -13.07 2.10 -12.73
C ASP A 89 -13.04 2.73 -11.32
N ASN A 90 -13.85 2.21 -10.39
CA ASN A 90 -14.01 2.70 -9.01
C ASN A 90 -13.32 1.88 -7.92
N GLU A 91 -12.51 0.90 -8.30
CA GLU A 91 -11.93 -0.10 -7.42
C GLU A 91 -10.42 -0.22 -7.61
N LEU A 92 -9.73 -0.55 -6.53
CA LEU A 92 -8.32 -0.86 -6.52
C LEU A 92 -8.10 -2.20 -5.82
N GLU A 93 -7.47 -3.11 -6.54
CA GLU A 93 -6.97 -4.38 -6.01
C GLU A 93 -5.48 -4.28 -5.70
N ILE A 94 -5.06 -4.84 -4.58
CA ILE A 94 -3.67 -4.98 -4.16
C ILE A 94 -3.39 -6.47 -4.05
N HIS A 95 -2.54 -6.95 -4.95
CA HIS A 95 -2.11 -8.35 -5.01
C HIS A 95 -0.76 -8.43 -4.30
N VAL A 96 -0.74 -9.04 -3.13
CA VAL A 96 0.48 -9.25 -2.34
C VAL A 96 1.03 -10.64 -2.63
N PHE A 97 2.22 -10.68 -3.22
CA PHE A 97 2.97 -11.91 -3.49
C PHE A 97 4.09 -12.03 -2.44
N PRO A 98 3.87 -12.79 -1.34
CA PRO A 98 4.93 -13.05 -0.37
C PRO A 98 6.00 -13.95 -0.99
N SER A 99 7.21 -13.93 -0.43
CA SER A 99 8.34 -14.75 -0.92
C SER A 99 8.01 -16.24 -0.97
N SER A 100 7.20 -16.72 -0.01
CA SER A 100 6.73 -18.09 0.11
C SER A 100 5.73 -18.52 -0.97
N SER A 101 5.08 -17.59 -1.67
CA SER A 101 4.01 -17.89 -2.63
C SER A 101 3.98 -16.90 -3.79
N ARG A 102 4.81 -17.16 -4.80
CA ARG A 102 4.88 -16.33 -6.03
C ARG A 102 3.69 -16.50 -6.99
N ASN A 103 2.93 -17.59 -6.85
CA ASN A 103 1.84 -17.92 -7.78
C ASN A 103 0.44 -17.65 -7.22
N ASN A 104 0.28 -17.56 -5.90
CA ASN A 104 -1.01 -17.30 -5.26
C ASN A 104 -0.91 -16.03 -4.43
N PRO A 105 -1.32 -14.87 -4.96
CA PRO A 105 -1.33 -13.64 -4.21
C PRO A 105 -2.46 -13.60 -3.20
N ILE A 106 -2.24 -12.88 -2.11
CA ILE A 106 -3.31 -12.42 -1.23
C ILE A 106 -3.86 -11.14 -1.84
N VAL A 107 -5.16 -11.14 -2.16
CA VAL A 107 -5.81 -10.00 -2.82
C VAL A 107 -6.66 -9.21 -1.83
N PHE A 108 -6.30 -7.95 -1.65
CA PHE A 108 -7.09 -6.94 -0.94
C PHE A 108 -7.78 -6.04 -1.94
N LYS A 109 -9.04 -5.68 -1.68
CA LYS A 109 -9.88 -4.96 -2.65
C LYS A 109 -10.74 -3.95 -1.95
N GLY A 110 -10.81 -2.74 -2.51
CA GLY A 110 -11.63 -1.67 -1.96
C GLY A 110 -11.86 -0.54 -2.95
N GLN A 111 -12.70 0.42 -2.56
CA GLN A 111 -12.98 1.61 -3.36
C GLN A 111 -11.68 2.38 -3.65
N ARG A 112 -11.36 2.58 -4.92
CA ARG A 112 -10.07 3.13 -5.41
C ARG A 112 -9.65 4.38 -4.64
N THR A 113 -10.54 5.35 -4.53
CA THR A 113 -10.26 6.63 -3.86
C THR A 113 -9.95 6.45 -2.37
N LYS A 114 -10.68 5.57 -1.67
CA LYS A 114 -10.44 5.26 -0.25
C LYS A 114 -9.11 4.54 -0.04
N VAL A 115 -8.81 3.53 -0.86
CA VAL A 115 -7.57 2.75 -0.77
C VAL A 115 -6.36 3.66 -1.01
N ILE A 116 -6.38 4.46 -2.09
CA ILE A 116 -5.31 5.42 -2.39
C ILE A 116 -5.14 6.42 -1.24
N HIS A 117 -6.23 6.99 -0.72
CA HIS A 117 -6.16 7.94 0.38
C HIS A 117 -5.57 7.34 1.66
N ARG A 118 -5.90 6.08 1.97
CA ARG A 118 -5.34 5.39 3.14
C ARG A 118 -3.87 5.06 2.99
N LEU A 119 -3.43 4.62 1.81
CA LEU A 119 -2.01 4.43 1.54
C LEU A 119 -1.26 5.77 1.66
N TYR A 120 -1.79 6.85 1.10
CA TYR A 120 -1.23 8.19 1.26
C TYR A 120 -1.12 8.59 2.74
N LYS A 121 -2.17 8.36 3.53
CA LYS A 121 -2.16 8.67 4.97
C LYS A 121 -1.09 7.85 5.70
N ALA A 122 -1.04 6.55 5.47
CA ALA A 122 -0.06 5.67 6.11
C ALA A 122 1.38 6.07 5.77
N LEU A 123 1.65 6.46 4.52
CA LEU A 123 2.97 7.02 4.14
C LEU A 123 3.23 8.39 4.78
N ARG A 124 2.21 9.22 5.00
CA ARG A 124 2.37 10.49 5.72
C ARG A 124 2.63 10.32 7.21
N ASP A 125 2.07 9.29 7.81
CA ASP A 125 2.29 9.00 9.23
C ASP A 125 3.79 8.69 9.48
N LEU A 126 4.48 8.10 8.51
CA LEU A 126 5.93 7.90 8.52
C LEU A 126 6.72 9.21 8.64
N GLU A 127 6.30 10.31 8.00
CA GLU A 127 6.97 11.62 8.08
C GLU A 127 7.17 12.11 9.53
N THR A 128 6.36 11.61 10.46
CA THR A 128 6.44 11.99 11.86
C THR A 128 7.59 11.35 12.62
N LEU A 129 8.20 10.28 12.09
CA LEU A 129 9.26 9.52 12.74
C LEU A 129 10.59 10.29 12.76
N SER A 130 11.40 10.03 13.79
CA SER A 130 12.66 10.73 14.02
C SER A 130 13.72 10.44 12.96
N CYS A 131 13.75 9.25 12.36
CA CYS A 131 14.73 8.88 11.33
C CYS A 131 14.74 9.80 10.10
N TRP A 132 13.61 10.43 9.77
CA TRP A 132 13.52 11.38 8.65
C TRP A 132 13.57 12.86 9.08
N LYS A 133 13.64 13.13 10.38
CA LYS A 133 13.76 14.48 10.95
C LYS A 133 15.16 14.77 11.47
N GLU A 134 15.80 13.76 12.04
CA GLU A 134 17.08 13.84 12.74
C GLU A 134 17.99 12.69 12.27
N PRO A 135 18.49 12.73 11.02
CA PRO A 135 19.27 11.65 10.42
C PRO A 135 20.59 11.34 11.16
N ASP A 136 21.04 12.23 12.05
CA ASP A 136 22.24 12.04 12.88
C ASP A 136 21.97 11.25 14.18
N ALA A 137 20.71 10.87 14.45
CA ALA A 137 20.35 10.05 15.61
C ALA A 137 20.83 8.60 15.40
N THR A 138 22.04 8.32 15.90
CA THR A 138 22.85 7.08 15.85
C THR A 138 22.18 5.70 16.00
N SER A 139 20.87 5.58 16.21
CA SER A 139 20.17 4.31 16.41
C SER A 139 19.11 3.97 15.35
N ILE A 140 18.69 4.91 14.50
CA ILE A 140 17.58 4.68 13.55
C ILE A 140 18.04 5.02 12.14
N ILE A 141 18.58 4.03 11.44
CA ILE A 141 19.14 4.19 10.10
C ILE A 141 18.10 3.66 9.10
N TRP A 142 17.48 4.57 8.36
CA TRP A 142 16.83 4.26 7.08
C TRP A 142 17.62 5.00 6.01
N SER A 143 18.17 4.28 5.04
CA SER A 143 19.21 4.76 4.12
C SER A 143 18.71 5.76 3.09
N TRP A 144 17.38 5.86 2.90
CA TRP A 144 16.77 6.69 1.87
C TRP A 144 16.08 7.92 2.44
N GLU A 145 16.16 9.01 1.67
CA GLU A 145 15.38 10.21 1.95
C GLU A 145 13.87 9.94 1.88
N PHE A 146 13.12 10.65 2.70
CA PHE A 146 11.66 10.59 2.68
C PHE A 146 11.09 11.28 1.41
N PRO A 147 10.08 10.70 0.72
CA PRO A 147 9.56 11.23 -0.56
C PRO A 147 8.63 12.45 -0.37
N TYR A 148 9.15 13.54 0.20
CA TYR A 148 8.39 14.76 0.49
C TYR A 148 7.77 15.36 -0.77
N GLN A 149 8.51 15.40 -1.88
CA GLN A 149 8.07 16.02 -3.12
C GLN A 149 6.84 15.29 -3.69
N GLU A 150 6.90 13.97 -3.78
CA GLU A 150 5.86 13.12 -4.36
C GLU A 150 4.57 13.22 -3.54
N LEU A 151 4.67 13.12 -2.21
CA LEU A 151 3.52 13.20 -1.31
C LEU A 151 2.90 14.61 -1.30
N ASN A 152 3.70 15.67 -1.42
CA ASN A 152 3.19 17.03 -1.56
C ASN A 152 2.49 17.24 -2.92
N GLN A 153 3.05 16.69 -4.00
CA GLN A 153 2.42 16.74 -5.32
C GLN A 153 1.07 16.00 -5.33
N PHE A 154 0.99 14.82 -4.71
CA PHE A 154 -0.24 14.05 -4.59
C PHE A 154 -1.33 14.87 -3.87
N ARG A 155 -0.97 15.51 -2.75
CA ARG A 155 -1.87 16.36 -1.96
C ARG A 155 -2.35 17.57 -2.77
N ALA A 156 -1.48 18.21 -3.55
CA ALA A 156 -1.84 19.37 -4.35
C ALA A 156 -2.89 19.02 -5.41
N ARG A 157 -2.70 17.89 -6.12
CA ARG A 157 -3.64 17.41 -7.15
C ARG A 157 -5.00 17.03 -6.58
N ALA A 158 -5.04 16.47 -5.37
CA ALA A 158 -6.29 16.12 -4.71
C ALA A 158 -7.16 17.33 -4.34
N LYS A 159 -6.58 18.54 -4.27
CA LYS A 159 -7.33 19.79 -4.02
C LYS A 159 -7.88 20.44 -5.30
N SER A 160 -7.37 20.03 -6.46
CA SER A 160 -7.72 20.61 -7.77
C SER A 160 -8.73 19.76 -8.56
N ALA A 161 -9.04 18.55 -8.07
CA ALA A 161 -10.04 17.63 -8.63
C ALA A 161 -11.36 17.75 -7.87
#